data_AF-A0ABD5K1Y3-F1
#
_entry.id   AF-A0ABD5K1Y3-F1
#
_cell.length_a   1.000
_cell.length_b   1.000
_cell.length_c   1.000
_cell.angle_alpha   90.00
_cell.angle_beta   90.00
_cell.angle_gamma   90.00
#
_symmetry.space_group_name_H-M   'P 1'
#
loop_
_entity.id
_entity.type
_entity.pdbx_description
1 polymer ?
#
loop_
_entity_poly.entity_id
_entity_poly.type
_entity_poly.pdbx_seq_one_letter_code
_entity_poly.pdbx_strand_id
1 'polypeptide(L)'
;MKPVAKEAAVTAPAVRKRYAPAERAAILALVAKATENGKATLKAVLQHEGVSEQTYYNWKNAAGKSAARAAITPSAGDDLKALVALEAENLKLRKELAAKLRAENAELRKRLGKA
;
A
#
# COMPACT_ATOMS: atom_id res chain seq x y z
N MET A 1 0.79 -33.81 45.59
CA MET A 1 0.98 -32.65 44.67
C MET A 1 2.15 -33.02 43.75
N LYS A 2 1.86 -33.37 42.49
CA LYS A 2 2.16 -32.61 41.24
C LYS A 2 3.64 -32.20 41.06
N PRO A 3 4.21 -32.21 39.83
CA PRO A 3 3.81 -32.96 38.63
C PRO A 3 4.98 -33.57 37.81
N VAL A 4 4.63 -34.54 36.95
CA VAL A 4 5.43 -35.05 35.83
C VAL A 4 5.56 -33.97 34.76
N ALA A 5 6.80 -33.58 34.44
CA ALA A 5 7.08 -32.74 33.29
C ALA A 5 6.97 -33.59 32.01
N LYS A 6 5.94 -33.29 31.22
CA LYS A 6 5.72 -33.86 29.89
C LYS A 6 6.71 -33.19 28.94
N GLU A 7 7.67 -33.97 28.48
CA GLU A 7 8.69 -33.58 27.51
C GLU A 7 8.02 -33.15 26.20
N ALA A 8 8.08 -31.85 25.91
CA ALA A 8 7.59 -31.28 24.67
C ALA A 8 8.60 -31.62 23.57
N ALA A 9 8.24 -32.58 22.71
CA ALA A 9 8.98 -32.87 21.49
C ALA A 9 9.05 -31.59 20.64
N VAL A 10 10.23 -30.98 20.57
CA VAL A 10 10.53 -29.87 19.68
C VAL A 10 10.61 -30.45 18.27
N THR A 11 9.55 -30.26 17.49
CA THR A 11 9.57 -30.60 16.06
C THR A 11 10.53 -29.65 15.35
N ALA A 12 11.48 -30.24 14.60
CA ALA A 12 12.46 -29.52 13.81
C ALA A 12 11.76 -28.51 12.86
N PRO A 13 12.35 -27.33 12.60
CA PRO A 13 11.75 -26.34 11.73
C PRO A 13 11.65 -26.91 10.31
N ALA A 14 10.43 -27.02 9.80
CA ALA A 14 10.17 -27.43 8.42
C ALA A 14 11.00 -26.58 7.45
N VAL A 15 11.74 -27.24 6.54
CA VAL A 15 12.51 -26.58 5.48
C VAL A 15 11.53 -25.76 4.63
N ARG A 16 11.53 -24.43 4.82
CA ARG A 16 10.63 -23.55 4.09
C ARG A 16 11.12 -23.43 2.65
N LYS A 17 10.30 -23.89 1.69
CA LYS A 17 10.57 -23.68 0.26
C LYS A 17 10.71 -22.17 -0.01
N ARG A 18 11.88 -21.73 -0.44
CA ARG A 18 12.16 -20.33 -0.78
C ARG A 18 11.79 -20.11 -2.24
N TYR A 19 10.60 -19.57 -2.49
CA TYR A 19 10.20 -19.15 -3.83
C TYR A 19 10.99 -17.91 -4.25
N ALA A 20 11.69 -17.99 -5.38
CA ALA A 20 12.34 -16.86 -6.01
C ALA A 20 11.29 -15.83 -6.51
N PRO A 21 11.64 -14.54 -6.66
CA PRO A 21 10.69 -13.53 -7.11
C PRO A 21 10.00 -13.87 -8.45
N ALA A 22 10.75 -14.44 -9.40
CA ALA A 22 10.22 -14.86 -10.69
C ALA A 22 9.20 -16.00 -10.57
N GLU A 23 9.47 -16.99 -9.71
CA GLU A 23 8.55 -18.10 -9.45
C GLU A 23 7.24 -17.60 -8.81
N ARG A 24 7.33 -16.67 -7.85
CA ARG A 24 6.14 -16.06 -7.24
C ARG A 24 5.29 -15.33 -8.27
N ALA A 25 5.93 -14.57 -9.17
CA ALA A 25 5.24 -13.87 -10.24
C ALA A 25 4.56 -14.84 -11.22
N ALA A 26 5.23 -15.94 -11.59
CA ALA A 26 4.66 -16.98 -12.43
C ALA A 26 3.42 -17.64 -11.80
N ILE A 27 3.49 -17.97 -10.51
CA ILE A 27 2.35 -18.53 -9.77
C ILE A 27 1.18 -17.55 -9.71
N LEU A 28 1.44 -16.26 -9.42
CA LEU A 28 0.39 -15.23 -9.41
C LEU A 28 -0.30 -15.10 -10.77
N ALA A 29 0.46 -15.13 -11.87
CA ALA A 29 -0.07 -15.06 -13.23
C ALA A 29 -0.89 -16.30 -13.61
N LEU A 30 -0.40 -17.49 -13.25
CA LEU A 30 -1.11 -18.76 -13.47
C LEU A 30 -2.44 -18.78 -12.72
N VAL A 31 -2.43 -18.38 -11.45
CA VAL A 31 -3.65 -18.28 -10.63
C VAL A 31 -4.64 -17.31 -11.24
N ALA A 32 -4.21 -16.11 -11.65
CA ALA A 32 -5.08 -15.13 -12.29
C ALA A 32 -5.76 -15.70 -13.53
N LYS A 33 -4.98 -16.30 -14.45
CA LYS A 33 -5.48 -16.91 -15.69
C LYS A 33 -6.44 -18.08 -15.45
N ALA A 34 -6.13 -18.94 -14.48
CA ALA A 34 -6.98 -20.09 -14.14
C ALA A 34 -8.32 -19.66 -13.53
N THR A 35 -8.34 -18.56 -12.78
CA THR A 35 -9.56 -18.02 -12.15
C THR A 35 -10.38 -17.07 -13.03
N GLU A 36 -9.80 -16.53 -14.11
CA GLU A 36 -10.43 -15.51 -14.98
C GLU A 36 -11.78 -15.95 -15.56
N ASN A 37 -11.88 -17.20 -16.00
CA ASN A 37 -13.09 -17.74 -16.63
C ASN A 37 -14.01 -18.48 -15.64
N GLY A 38 -13.72 -18.43 -14.33
CA GLY A 38 -14.48 -19.13 -13.29
C GLY A 38 -14.42 -20.66 -13.36
N LYS A 39 -13.63 -21.24 -14.27
CA LYS A 39 -13.51 -22.70 -14.48
C LYS A 39 -12.85 -23.43 -13.32
N ALA A 40 -12.00 -22.75 -12.56
CA ALA A 40 -11.35 -23.28 -11.37
C ALA A 40 -11.47 -22.29 -10.21
N THR A 41 -11.72 -22.82 -9.01
CA THR A 41 -11.74 -21.99 -7.80
C THR A 41 -10.31 -21.63 -7.41
N LEU A 42 -10.13 -20.43 -6.85
CA LEU A 42 -8.84 -19.96 -6.33
C LEU A 42 -8.19 -21.01 -5.42
N LYS A 43 -8.99 -21.61 -4.53
CA LYS A 43 -8.55 -22.65 -3.60
C LYS A 43 -8.00 -23.89 -4.31
N ALA A 44 -8.67 -24.38 -5.35
CA ALA A 44 -8.23 -25.56 -6.09
C ALA A 44 -6.90 -25.33 -6.81
N VAL A 45 -6.74 -24.17 -7.45
CA VAL A 45 -5.48 -23.81 -8.13
C VAL A 45 -4.34 -23.66 -7.12
N LEU A 46 -4.59 -23.02 -5.99
CA LEU A 46 -3.58 -22.85 -4.94
C LEU A 46 -3.16 -24.17 -4.30
N GLN A 47 -4.09 -25.11 -4.10
CA GLN A 47 -3.77 -26.46 -3.65
C GLN A 47 -2.90 -27.22 -4.66
N HIS A 48 -3.19 -27.10 -5.95
CA HIS A 48 -2.37 -27.69 -7.02
C HIS A 48 -0.94 -27.13 -7.01
N GLU A 49 -0.79 -25.82 -6.81
CA GLU A 49 0.51 -25.15 -6.73
C GLU A 49 1.23 -25.32 -5.38
N GLY A 50 0.59 -25.96 -4.40
CA GLY A 50 1.13 -26.14 -3.05
C GLY A 50 1.31 -24.83 -2.27
N VAL A 51 0.52 -23.80 -2.59
CA VAL A 51 0.57 -22.47 -1.97
C VAL A 51 -0.67 -22.25 -1.11
N SER A 52 -0.50 -21.76 0.12
CA SER A 52 -1.66 -21.41 0.96
C SER A 52 -2.31 -20.09 0.51
N GLU A 53 -3.62 -19.95 0.69
CA GLU A 53 -4.35 -18.71 0.38
C GLU A 53 -3.73 -17.49 1.05
N GLN A 54 -3.33 -17.62 2.32
CA GLN A 54 -2.64 -16.54 3.01
C GLN A 54 -1.34 -16.11 2.32
N THR A 55 -0.55 -17.08 1.85
CA THR A 55 0.70 -16.82 1.14
C THR A 55 0.44 -16.13 -0.20
N TYR A 56 -0.58 -16.59 -0.93
CA TYR A 56 -1.03 -15.98 -2.18
C TYR A 56 -1.43 -14.51 -1.98
N TYR A 57 -2.29 -14.20 -1.01
CA TYR A 57 -2.69 -12.81 -0.75
C TYR A 57 -1.52 -11.94 -0.30
N ASN A 58 -0.61 -12.48 0.51
CA ASN A 58 0.61 -11.76 0.89
C ASN A 58 1.46 -11.39 -0.32
N TRP A 59 1.64 -12.31 -1.27
CA TRP A 59 2.39 -12.04 -2.51
C TRP A 59 1.65 -11.09 -3.44
N LYS A 60 0.33 -11.26 -3.61
CA LYS A 60 -0.50 -10.38 -4.44
C LYS A 60 -0.46 -8.93 -3.93
N ASN A 61 -0.57 -8.74 -2.62
CA ASN A 61 -0.49 -7.43 -1.98
C ASN A 61 0.92 -6.83 -2.09
N ALA A 62 1.97 -7.64 -1.94
CA ALA A 62 3.34 -7.18 -2.12
C ALA A 62 3.63 -6.78 -3.58
N ALA A 63 3.13 -7.55 -4.55
CA ALA A 63 3.24 -7.23 -5.97
C ALA A 63 2.50 -5.93 -6.32
N GLY A 64 1.29 -5.74 -5.79
CA GLY A 64 0.54 -4.48 -5.96
C GLY A 64 1.25 -3.27 -5.36
N LYS A 65 1.85 -3.40 -4.18
CA LYS A 65 2.67 -2.34 -3.56
C LYS A 65 3.93 -2.03 -4.36
N SER A 66 4.59 -3.04 -4.91
CA SER A 66 5.76 -2.86 -5.77
C SER A 66 5.40 -2.19 -7.10
N ALA A 67 4.27 -2.56 -7.72
CA ALA A 67 3.77 -1.95 -8.94
C ALA A 67 3.35 -0.50 -8.70
N ALA A 68 2.67 -0.22 -7.59
CA ALA A 68 2.38 1.15 -7.17
C ALA A 68 3.69 1.94 -6.95
N ARG A 69 4.67 1.38 -6.24
CA ARG A 69 5.95 2.05 -6.03
C ARG A 69 6.71 2.32 -7.33
N ALA A 70 6.69 1.40 -8.29
CA ALA A 70 7.31 1.58 -9.61
C ALA A 70 6.56 2.60 -10.48
N ALA A 71 5.24 2.73 -10.33
CA ALA A 71 4.46 3.80 -10.97
C ALA A 71 4.71 5.18 -10.34
N ILE A 72 5.18 5.23 -9.08
CA ILE A 72 5.50 6.45 -8.32
C ILE A 72 7.03 6.65 -8.23
N THR A 73 7.83 6.11 -9.15
CA THR A 73 9.23 6.53 -9.29
C THR A 73 9.40 7.45 -10.49
N PRO A 74 9.13 8.76 -10.36
CA PRO A 74 9.74 9.76 -11.21
C PRO A 74 11.26 9.74 -11.00
N SER A 75 12.01 10.23 -11.99
CA SER A 75 13.41 10.57 -11.77
C SER A 75 13.51 11.55 -10.60
N ALA A 76 14.53 11.47 -9.75
CA ALA A 76 14.67 12.35 -8.59
C ALA A 76 14.58 13.86 -8.93
N GLY A 77 14.89 14.23 -10.17
CA GLY A 77 14.70 15.60 -10.68
C GLY A 77 13.25 16.00 -10.95
N ASP A 78 12.37 15.04 -11.30
CA ASP A 78 10.95 15.29 -11.56
C ASP A 78 10.16 15.38 -10.25
N ASP A 79 10.54 14.60 -9.23
CA ASP A 79 10.03 14.74 -7.86
C ASP A 79 10.34 16.12 -7.29
N LEU A 80 11.58 16.60 -7.43
CA LEU A 80 11.97 17.91 -6.94
C LEU A 80 11.20 19.04 -7.65
N LYS A 81 11.00 18.94 -8.97
CA LYS A 81 10.18 19.91 -9.72
C LYS A 81 8.73 19.92 -9.26
N ALA A 82 8.14 18.75 -9.02
CA ALA A 82 6.77 18.65 -8.52
C ALA A 82 6.62 19.28 -7.13
N LEU A 83 7.60 19.04 -6.23
CA LEU A 83 7.62 19.64 -4.90
C LEU A 83 7.75 21.16 -4.95
N VAL A 84 8.62 21.70 -5.82
CA VAL A 84 8.78 23.15 -6.00
C VAL A 84 7.49 23.80 -6.53
N ALA A 85 6.81 23.17 -7.50
CA ALA A 85 5.53 23.65 -8.01
C ALA A 85 4.45 23.68 -6.92
N LEU A 86 4.39 22.63 -6.10
CA LEU A 86 3.45 22.52 -4.99
C LEU A 86 3.71 23.57 -3.90
N GLU A 87 4.97 23.85 -3.57
CA GLU A 87 5.37 24.90 -2.64
C GLU A 87 4.92 26.29 -3.12
N ALA A 88 5.12 26.58 -4.41
CA ALA A 88 4.72 27.84 -5.02
C ALA A 88 3.19 28.04 -4.99
N GLU A 89 2.43 26.98 -5.28
CA GLU A 89 0.97 27.00 -5.20
C GLU A 89 0.51 27.17 -3.74
N ASN A 90 1.13 26.49 -2.77
CA ASN A 90 0.81 26.64 -1.36
C ASN A 90 1.00 28.09 -0.90
N LEU A 91 2.10 28.71 -1.31
CA LEU A 91 2.42 30.10 -0.97
C LEU A 91 1.43 31.08 -1.60
N LYS A 92 0.99 30.83 -2.84
CA LYS A 92 -0.08 31.59 -3.50
C LYS A 92 -1.40 31.47 -2.74
N LEU A 93 -1.83 30.24 -2.41
CA LEU A 93 -3.06 29.99 -1.67
C LEU A 93 -3.07 30.66 -0.30
N ARG A 94 -1.94 30.60 0.44
CA ARG A 94 -1.81 31.30 1.73
C ARG A 94 -1.98 32.81 1.60
N LYS A 95 -1.41 33.42 0.54
CA LYS A 95 -1.57 34.85 0.27
C LYS A 95 -3.03 35.20 -0.05
N GLU A 96 -3.67 34.43 -0.92
CA GLU A 96 -5.08 34.64 -1.28
C GLU A 96 -6.01 34.48 -0.06
N LEU A 97 -5.79 33.46 0.76
CA LEU A 97 -6.55 33.28 2.00
C LEU A 97 -6.36 34.45 2.95
N ALA A 98 -5.12 34.91 3.14
CA ALA A 98 -4.83 36.05 3.99
C ALA A 98 -5.46 37.36 3.46
N ALA A 99 -5.55 37.53 2.14
CA ALA A 99 -6.25 38.67 1.53
C ALA A 99 -7.76 38.59 1.79
N LYS A 100 -8.38 37.42 1.56
CA LYS A 100 -9.80 37.18 1.83
C LYS A 100 -10.15 37.43 3.29
N LEU A 101 -9.37 36.87 4.22
CA LEU A 101 -9.58 37.07 5.66
C LEU A 101 -9.43 38.53 6.08
N ARG A 102 -8.50 39.29 5.49
CA ARG A 102 -8.39 40.74 5.78
C ARG A 102 -9.61 41.51 5.30
N ALA A 103 -10.10 41.21 4.09
CA ALA A 103 -11.29 41.84 3.53
C ALA A 103 -12.54 41.51 4.38
N GLU A 104 -12.73 40.24 4.71
CA GLU A 104 -13.85 39.79 5.53
C GLU A 104 -13.80 40.38 6.94
N ASN A 105 -12.62 40.40 7.59
CA ASN A 105 -12.46 41.04 8.89
C ASN A 105 -12.73 42.54 8.86
N ALA A 106 -12.35 43.25 7.78
CA ALA A 106 -12.66 44.66 7.62
C ALA A 106 -14.18 44.88 7.51
N GLU A 107 -14.87 44.06 6.72
CA GLU A 107 -16.33 44.11 6.61
C GLU A 107 -17.03 43.77 7.94
N LEU A 108 -16.55 42.76 8.67
CA LEU A 108 -17.06 42.44 10.00
C LEU A 108 -16.84 43.58 10.99
N ARG A 109 -15.67 44.23 10.98
CA ARG A 109 -15.41 45.41 11.82
C ARG A 109 -16.37 46.55 11.52
N LYS A 110 -16.64 46.85 10.24
CA LYS A 110 -17.65 47.84 9.84
C LYS A 110 -19.03 47.50 10.35
N ARG A 111 -19.47 46.25 10.18
CA ARG A 111 -20.79 45.78 10.64
C ARG A 111 -20.95 45.83 12.16
N LEU A 112 -19.86 45.61 12.90
CA LEU A 112 -19.84 45.66 14.35
C LEU A 112 -19.61 47.07 14.92
N GLY A 113 -19.47 48.10 14.08
CA GLY A 113 -19.16 49.46 14.53
C GLY A 113 -17.76 49.59 15.15
N LYS A 114 -16.83 48.70 14.78
CA LYS A 114 -15.45 48.61 15.27
C LYS A 114 -14.42 49.01 14.19
N ALA A 115 -14.87 49.71 13.15
CA ALA A 115 -14.05 50.15 12.03
C ALA A 115 -13.35 51.48 12.32
#